data_AF-H1FX23-F1
#
_entry.id   AF-H1FX23-F1
#
_cell.length_a   1.000
_cell.length_b   1.000
_cell.length_c   1.000
_cell.angle_alpha   90.00
_cell.angle_beta   90.00
_cell.angle_gamma   90.00
#
_symmetry.space_group_name_H-M   'P 1'
#
loop_
_entity.id
_entity.type
_entity.pdbx_description
1 polymer ?
#
loop_
_entity_poly.entity_id
_entity_poly.type
_entity_poly.pdbx_seq_one_letter_code
_entity_poly.pdbx_strand_id
1 'polypeptide(L)'
;MIKFAYFKNDILFFVLNHPGAKQEFDNNIQSIKSALKFVSPEECNEVTVTDIKAFVTNKPIKKIALFQTNSKETYTERATGDIEVNIKDEKLNALVKSIQDIIKANNDS
;
A
#
# COMPACT_ATOMS: atom_id res chain seq x y z
N MET A 1 -10.01 11.49 -6.05
CA MET A 1 -9.03 11.28 -7.14
C MET A 1 -9.66 10.43 -8.24
N ILE A 2 -9.35 10.70 -9.51
CA ILE A 2 -9.90 10.01 -10.69
C ILE A 2 -9.54 8.52 -10.60
N LYS A 3 -10.53 7.64 -10.84
CA LYS A 3 -10.35 6.19 -10.78
C LYS A 3 -9.93 5.63 -12.13
N PHE A 4 -10.67 6.00 -13.17
CA PHE A 4 -10.38 5.70 -14.57
C PHE A 4 -11.23 6.61 -15.47
N ALA A 5 -10.85 6.69 -16.74
CA ALA A 5 -11.62 7.36 -17.77
C ALA A 5 -11.85 6.41 -18.96
N TYR A 6 -12.91 6.64 -19.73
CA TYR A 6 -13.20 5.85 -20.92
C TYR A 6 -13.95 6.67 -21.96
N PHE A 7 -13.84 6.26 -23.22
CA PHE A 7 -14.58 6.83 -24.35
C PHE A 7 -15.83 6.00 -24.64
N LYS A 8 -16.96 6.66 -24.84
CA LYS A 8 -18.19 6.02 -25.32
C LYS A 8 -19.02 7.02 -26.12
N ASN A 9 -19.33 6.69 -27.37
CA ASN A 9 -20.12 7.52 -28.28
C ASN A 9 -19.58 8.96 -28.37
N ASP A 10 -18.27 9.12 -28.59
CA ASP A 10 -17.58 10.43 -28.67
C ASP A 10 -17.64 11.27 -27.38
N ILE A 11 -18.05 10.69 -26.26
CA ILE A 11 -18.06 11.32 -24.93
C ILE A 11 -16.96 10.69 -24.07
N LEU A 12 -16.14 11.56 -23.47
CA LEU A 12 -15.12 11.16 -22.50
C LEU A 12 -15.72 11.15 -21.09
N PHE A 13 -15.76 9.98 -20.48
CA PHE A 13 -16.29 9.78 -19.14
C PHE A 13 -15.17 9.69 -18.12
N PHE A 14 -15.25 10.48 -17.06
CA PHE A 14 -14.37 10.41 -15.89
C PHE A 14 -15.11 9.81 -14.70
N VAL A 15 -14.55 8.74 -14.13
CA VAL A 15 -15.09 8.10 -12.93
C VAL A 15 -14.31 8.59 -11.71
N LEU A 16 -15.00 9.26 -10.80
CA LEU A 16 -14.42 9.88 -9.61
C LEU A 16 -14.79 9.10 -8.34
N ASN A 17 -13.93 9.17 -7.33
CA ASN A 17 -14.17 8.49 -6.05
C ASN A 17 -14.80 9.38 -4.97
N HIS A 18 -14.81 10.71 -5.15
CA HIS A 18 -15.24 11.64 -4.11
C HIS A 18 -16.14 12.74 -4.68
N PRO A 19 -17.28 13.09 -4.03
CA PRO A 19 -18.19 14.14 -4.49
C PRO A 19 -17.52 15.51 -4.65
N GLY A 20 -16.66 15.90 -3.70
CA GLY A 20 -15.91 17.17 -3.82
C GLY A 20 -14.98 17.21 -5.04
N ALA A 21 -14.42 16.05 -5.44
CA ALA A 21 -13.62 15.99 -6.67
C ALA A 21 -14.49 16.16 -7.93
N LYS A 22 -15.78 15.79 -7.88
CA LYS A 22 -16.72 16.04 -8.98
C LYS A 22 -17.00 17.53 -9.14
N GLN A 23 -17.20 18.25 -8.04
CA GLN A 23 -17.44 19.68 -8.09
C GLN A 23 -16.25 20.45 -8.68
N GLU A 24 -15.03 20.16 -8.22
CA GLU A 24 -13.82 20.74 -8.78
C GLU A 24 -13.62 20.37 -10.26
N PHE A 25 -13.97 19.14 -10.63
CA PHE A 25 -13.90 18.70 -12.02
C PHE A 25 -14.91 19.45 -12.89
N ASP A 26 -16.16 19.57 -12.45
CA ASP A 26 -17.23 20.27 -13.19
C ASP A 26 -16.86 21.74 -13.44
N ASN A 27 -16.24 22.41 -12.46
CA ASN A 27 -15.73 23.79 -12.61
C ASN A 27 -14.65 23.88 -13.70
N ASN A 28 -13.84 22.84 -13.88
CA ASN A 28 -12.71 22.81 -14.81
C ASN A 28 -13.03 22.15 -16.16
N ILE A 29 -14.24 21.61 -16.37
CA ILE A 29 -14.63 20.91 -17.62
C ILE A 29 -14.37 21.79 -18.86
N GLN A 30 -14.67 23.09 -18.79
CA GLN A 30 -14.48 23.99 -19.93
C GLN A 30 -13.00 24.16 -20.28
N SER A 31 -12.13 24.30 -19.28
CA SER A 31 -10.68 24.38 -19.48
C SER A 31 -10.14 23.11 -20.14
N ILE A 32 -10.61 21.94 -19.70
CA ILE A 32 -10.22 20.65 -20.28
C ILE A 32 -10.71 20.53 -21.73
N LYS A 33 -11.96 20.92 -22.02
CA LYS A 33 -12.50 20.93 -23.38
C LYS A 33 -11.69 21.83 -24.31
N SER A 34 -11.29 23.00 -23.83
CA SER A 34 -10.44 23.92 -24.59
C SER A 34 -9.08 23.29 -24.88
N ALA A 35 -8.40 22.75 -23.87
CA ALA A 35 -7.09 22.12 -24.04
C ALA A 35 -7.11 20.96 -25.05
N LEU A 36 -8.13 20.10 -24.99
CA LEU A 36 -8.29 18.98 -25.93
C LEU A 36 -8.56 19.44 -27.37
N LYS A 37 -9.15 20.62 -27.58
CA LYS A 37 -9.31 21.20 -28.92
C LYS A 37 -8.01 21.77 -29.48
N PHE A 38 -7.14 22.28 -28.61
CA PHE A 38 -5.87 22.89 -29.02
C PHE A 38 -4.77 21.85 -29.26
N VAL A 39 -4.79 20.74 -28.51
CA VAL A 39 -3.74 19.73 -28.53
C VAL A 39 -4.37 18.37 -28.80
N SER A 40 -4.42 18.00 -30.09
CA SER A 40 -4.70 16.64 -30.52
C SER A 40 -3.39 15.96 -30.91
N PRO A 41 -2.93 14.95 -30.17
CA PRO A 41 -1.81 14.11 -30.60
C PRO A 41 -2.14 13.46 -31.95
N GLU A 42 -1.15 13.27 -32.82
CA GLU A 42 -1.36 12.62 -34.13
C GLU A 42 -1.94 11.20 -33.99
N GLU A 43 -1.59 10.53 -32.89
CA GLU A 43 -2.11 9.21 -32.47
C GLU A 43 -3.62 9.20 -32.19
N CYS A 44 -4.21 10.37 -31.93
CA CYS A 44 -5.61 10.56 -31.57
C CYS A 44 -6.43 11.29 -32.64
N ASN A 45 -5.91 11.42 -33.87
CA ASN A 45 -6.60 12.13 -34.96
C ASN A 45 -8.00 11.58 -35.28
N GLU A 46 -8.24 10.29 -35.05
CA GLU A 46 -9.54 9.65 -35.28
C GLU A 46 -10.49 9.74 -34.07
N VAL A 47 -10.00 10.17 -32.90
CA VAL A 47 -10.80 10.23 -31.66
C VAL A 47 -11.36 11.63 -31.47
N THR A 48 -12.60 11.83 -31.91
CA THR A 48 -13.34 13.07 -31.67
C THR A 48 -13.99 13.07 -30.30
N VAL A 49 -13.61 14.01 -29.43
CA VAL A 49 -14.26 14.21 -28.13
C VAL A 49 -15.27 15.34 -28.24
N THR A 50 -16.54 14.99 -28.32
CA THR A 50 -17.66 15.96 -28.41
C THR A 50 -18.05 16.51 -27.04
N ASP A 51 -18.02 15.68 -26.01
CA ASP A 51 -18.41 16.05 -24.66
C ASP A 51 -17.57 15.35 -23.59
N ILE A 52 -17.57 15.92 -22.38
CA ILE A 52 -16.85 15.39 -21.22
C ILE A 52 -17.83 15.34 -20.06
N LYS A 53 -17.95 14.16 -19.43
CA LYS A 53 -18.85 13.95 -18.29
C LYS A 53 -18.11 13.28 -17.13
N ALA A 54 -18.38 13.74 -15.91
CA ALA A 54 -17.83 13.13 -14.71
C ALA A 54 -18.93 12.61 -13.79
N PHE A 55 -18.72 11.43 -13.20
CA PHE A 55 -19.63 10.89 -12.18
C PHE A 55 -18.86 10.20 -11.06
N VAL A 56 -19.50 10.14 -9.89
CA VAL A 56 -18.91 9.51 -8.70
C VAL A 56 -19.32 8.05 -8.66
N THR A 57 -18.36 7.13 -8.55
CA THR A 57 -18.69 5.72 -8.36
C THR A 57 -19.07 5.44 -6.91
N ASN A 58 -20.18 4.73 -6.70
CA ASN A 58 -20.59 4.24 -5.39
C ASN A 58 -19.89 2.91 -5.02
N LYS A 59 -18.91 2.46 -5.83
CA LYS A 59 -18.19 1.21 -5.58
C LYS A 59 -17.08 1.45 -4.55
N PRO A 60 -17.15 0.82 -3.37
CA PRO A 60 -16.09 0.93 -2.37
C PRO A 60 -14.76 0.48 -2.97
N ILE A 61 -13.71 1.22 -2.68
CA ILE A 61 -12.34 0.85 -3.07
C ILE A 61 -12.01 -0.41 -2.26
N LYS A 62 -11.72 -1.53 -2.93
CA LYS A 62 -11.16 -2.70 -2.25
C LYS A 62 -9.87 -2.23 -1.58
N LYS A 63 -9.79 -2.35 -0.25
CA LYS A 63 -8.54 -2.06 0.48
C LYS A 63 -7.48 -2.98 -0.10
N ILE A 64 -6.55 -2.40 -0.86
CA ILE A 64 -5.33 -3.10 -1.23
C ILE A 64 -4.58 -3.27 0.09
N ALA A 65 -4.30 -4.50 0.49
CA ALA A 65 -3.42 -4.74 1.62
C ALA A 65 -2.04 -4.20 1.19
N LEU A 66 -1.72 -2.97 1.63
CA LEU A 66 -0.47 -2.30 1.30
C LEU A 66 0.75 -3.05 1.86
N PHE A 67 0.51 -3.97 2.81
CA PHE A 67 1.52 -4.78 3.45
C PHE A 67 1.02 -6.21 3.51
N GLN A 68 1.73 -7.13 2.84
CA GLN A 68 1.65 -8.53 3.20
C GLN A 68 2.40 -8.67 4.54
N THR A 69 1.70 -8.98 5.62
CA THR A 69 2.30 -9.31 6.93
C THR A 69 2.90 -10.73 6.89
N ASN A 70 3.70 -11.02 5.88
CA ASN A 70 4.24 -12.37 5.65
C ASN A 70 5.66 -12.56 6.19
N SER A 71 6.30 -11.55 6.77
CA SER A 71 7.51 -11.75 7.56
C SER A 71 7.26 -11.31 9.00
N LYS A 72 7.23 -12.29 9.91
CA LYS A 72 7.50 -12.00 11.32
C LYS A 72 9.00 -11.77 11.37
N GLU A 73 9.43 -10.51 11.32
CA GLU A 73 10.84 -10.15 11.53
C GLU A 73 11.23 -10.68 12.93
N THR A 74 11.96 -11.79 12.96
CA THR A 74 12.45 -12.38 14.20
C THR A 74 13.95 -12.15 14.28
N TYR A 75 14.43 -11.80 15.47
CA TYR A 75 15.85 -11.69 15.74
C TYR A 75 16.32 -13.01 16.34
N THR A 76 17.49 -13.46 15.91
CA THR A 76 18.18 -14.58 16.55
C THR A 76 18.60 -14.18 17.96
N GLU A 77 18.66 -15.16 18.85
CA GLU A 77 19.24 -14.97 20.19
C GLU A 77 20.69 -14.50 20.07
N ARG A 78 21.10 -13.51 20.87
CA ARG A 78 22.44 -12.92 20.79
C ARG A 78 23.40 -13.46 21.84
N ALA A 79 22.87 -14.00 22.93
CA ALA A 79 23.69 -14.56 23.98
C ALA A 79 24.17 -15.97 23.59
N THR A 80 25.45 -16.27 23.77
CA THR A 80 26.02 -17.61 23.52
C THR A 80 25.81 -18.55 24.72
N GLY A 81 25.53 -17.99 25.89
CA GLY A 81 25.41 -18.76 27.13
C GLY A 81 26.75 -19.22 27.69
N ASP A 82 27.89 -18.69 27.24
CA ASP A 82 29.22 -19.04 27.78
C ASP A 82 29.54 -18.24 29.04
N ILE A 83 28.78 -18.50 30.10
CA ILE A 83 28.97 -17.88 31.41
C ILE A 83 29.50 -18.94 32.38
N GLU A 84 30.57 -18.60 33.10
CA GLU A 84 31.11 -19.46 34.15
C GLU A 84 30.23 -19.36 35.41
N VAL A 85 29.57 -20.46 35.76
CA VAL A 85 28.65 -20.51 36.92
C VAL A 85 29.38 -21.10 38.13
N ASN A 86 29.91 -20.23 38.99
CA ASN A 86 30.51 -20.62 40.26
C ASN A 86 29.60 -20.26 41.44
N ILE A 87 28.54 -21.04 41.62
CA ILE A 87 27.54 -20.82 42.68
C ILE A 87 27.54 -22.03 43.62
N LYS A 88 27.73 -21.76 44.92
CA LYS A 88 27.77 -22.79 45.97
C LYS A 88 26.38 -23.32 46.35
N ASP A 89 25.36 -22.48 46.23
CA ASP A 89 23.98 -22.88 46.49
C ASP A 89 23.45 -23.77 45.35
N GLU A 90 23.01 -24.98 45.70
CA GLU A 90 22.63 -26.00 44.73
C GLU A 90 21.38 -25.60 43.92
N LYS A 91 20.39 -24.98 44.57
CA LYS A 91 19.14 -24.59 43.91
C LYS A 91 19.39 -23.45 42.93
N LEU A 92 20.20 -22.47 43.34
CA LEU A 92 20.54 -21.34 42.49
C LEU A 92 21.44 -21.78 41.32
N ASN A 93 22.38 -22.70 41.56
CA ASN A 93 23.21 -23.28 40.51
C ASN A 93 22.35 -24.02 39.46
N ALA A 94 21.39 -24.83 39.90
CA ALA A 94 20.46 -25.52 38.99
C ALA A 94 19.64 -24.55 38.14
N LEU A 95 19.17 -23.44 38.73
CA LEU A 95 18.41 -22.42 38.01
C LEU A 95 19.26 -21.69 36.96
N VAL A 96 20.51 -21.34 37.28
CA VAL A 96 21.38 -20.64 36.33
C VAL A 96 21.78 -21.56 35.17
N LYS A 97 21.98 -22.85 35.43
CA LYS A 97 22.21 -23.85 34.37
C LYS A 97 21.00 -24.00 33.44
N SER A 98 19.78 -24.02 33.96
CA SER A 98 18.60 -24.13 33.11
C SER A 98 18.42 -22.92 32.18
N ILE A 99 18.77 -21.72 32.66
CA ILE A 99 18.79 -20.50 31.82
C ILE A 99 19.89 -20.60 30.75
N GLN A 100 21.08 -21.10 31.11
CA GLN A 100 22.17 -21.33 30.17
C GLN A 100 21.76 -22.28 29.03
N ASP A 101 21.08 -23.37 29.37
CA ASP A 101 20.61 -24.37 28.39
C ASP A 101 19.57 -23.77 27.42
N ILE A 102 18.65 -22.92 27.92
CA ILE A 102 17.66 -22.23 27.09
C ILE A 102 18.34 -21.28 26.10
N ILE A 103 19.35 -20.53 26.55
CA ILE A 103 20.09 -19.60 25.70
C ILE A 103 20.83 -20.36 24.59
N LYS A 104 21.51 -21.46 24.92
CA LYS A 104 22.23 -22.29 23.94
C LYS A 104 21.29 -22.91 22.91
N ALA A 105 20.17 -23.47 23.35
CA ALA A 105 19.17 -24.07 22.45
C ALA A 105 18.59 -23.05 21.45
N ASN A 106 18.44 -21.80 21.85
CA ASN A 106 17.92 -20.72 21.00
C ASN A 106 18.98 -20.05 20.11
N ASN A 107 20.29 -20.28 20.36
CA ASN A 107 21.38 -19.76 19.53
C ASN A 107 21.69 -20.68 18.33
N ASP A 108 21.47 -21.99 18.47
CA ASP A 108 21.75 -23.00 17.43
C ASP A 108 20.64 -23.13 16.35
N SER A 109 19.56 -22.33 16.42
CA SER A 109 18.42 -22.33 15.47
C SER A 109 18.34 -21.05 14.64
#